data_AF-A0A5C5CY31-F1
#
_entry.id   AF-A0A5C5CY31-F1
#
_cell.length_a   1.000
_cell.length_b   1.000
_cell.length_c   1.000
_cell.angle_alpha   90.00
_cell.angle_beta   90.00
_cell.angle_gamma   90.00
#
_symmetry.space_group_name_H-M   'P 1'
#
loop_
_entity.id
_entity.type
_entity.pdbx_description
1 polymer ?
#
loop_
_entity_poly.entity_id
_entity_poly.type
_entity_poly.pdbx_seq_one_letter_code
_entity_poly.pdbx_strand_id
1 'polypeptide(L)'
;MAVDRKHVISVRLTEEEYEPFKKILEATEISKSEFFRLVLLNRVAELPTKPKVTADYKKCLFYFNKSSNNINQIAKQLNIAEKKGVATETTYKRLMNALISISTSLSGALK
;
A
#
# COMPACT_ATOMS: atom_id res chain seq x y z
N MET A 1 -2.05 5.67 -23.79
CA MET A 1 -3.04 6.68 -24.25
C MET A 1 -4.37 6.35 -23.60
N ALA A 2 -5.06 7.32 -22.98
CA ALA A 2 -6.36 7.07 -22.38
C ALA A 2 -7.39 6.80 -23.50
N VAL A 3 -8.13 5.70 -23.41
CA VAL A 3 -9.17 5.35 -24.39
C VAL A 3 -10.37 6.26 -24.16
N ASP A 4 -10.73 7.06 -25.16
CA ASP A 4 -11.94 7.88 -25.14
C ASP A 4 -13.19 6.99 -25.32
N ARG A 5 -14.13 7.07 -24.38
CA ARG A 5 -15.33 6.21 -24.32
C ARG A 5 -16.58 7.08 -24.28
N LYS A 6 -17.35 7.08 -25.38
CA LYS A 6 -18.44 8.05 -25.63
C LYS A 6 -19.86 7.55 -25.29
N HIS A 7 -20.06 6.24 -25.19
CA HIS A 7 -21.39 5.65 -24.99
C HIS A 7 -21.56 5.13 -23.56
N VAL A 8 -22.70 5.45 -22.93
CA VAL A 8 -23.06 5.01 -21.58
C VAL A 8 -24.21 4.01 -21.65
N ILE A 9 -24.04 2.88 -20.98
CA ILE A 9 -25.10 1.87 -20.79
C ILE A 9 -25.50 1.92 -19.31
N SER A 10 -26.80 2.09 -19.04
CA SER A 10 -27.35 2.11 -17.68
C SER A 10 -28.41 1.03 -17.55
N VAL A 11 -28.29 0.18 -16.53
CA VAL A 11 -29.20 -0.91 -16.22
C VAL A 11 -29.50 -0.86 -14.73
N ARG A 12 -30.78 -1.04 -14.36
CA ARG A 12 -31.19 -1.20 -12.96
C ARG A 12 -31.24 -2.69 -12.63
N LEU A 13 -30.71 -3.06 -11.48
CA LEU A 13 -30.72 -4.42 -10.96
C LEU A 13 -31.44 -4.42 -9.60
N THR A 14 -32.09 -5.53 -9.28
CA THR A 14 -32.54 -5.78 -7.90
C THR A 14 -31.34 -6.07 -7.00
N GLU A 15 -31.54 -6.05 -5.67
CA GLU A 15 -30.46 -6.37 -4.73
C GLU A 15 -29.97 -7.82 -4.92
N GLU A 16 -30.89 -8.75 -5.17
CA GLU A 16 -30.63 -10.17 -5.41
C GLU A 16 -29.78 -10.39 -6.68
N GLU A 17 -30.07 -9.64 -7.74
CA GLU A 17 -29.30 -9.67 -8.99
C GLU A 17 -27.91 -9.04 -8.82
N TYR A 18 -27.76 -8.05 -7.93
CA TYR A 18 -26.52 -7.32 -7.73
C TYR A 18 -25.54 -8.01 -6.76
N GLU A 19 -26.05 -8.77 -5.80
CA GLU A 19 -25.29 -9.39 -4.72
C GLU A 19 -24.10 -10.26 -5.19
N PRO A 20 -24.20 -11.08 -6.25
CA PRO A 20 -23.05 -11.84 -6.76
C PRO A 20 -21.91 -10.95 -7.26
N PHE A 21 -22.24 -9.83 -7.91
CA PHE A 21 -21.26 -8.89 -8.44
C PHE A 21 -20.57 -8.10 -7.33
N LYS A 22 -21.34 -7.74 -6.30
CA LYS A 22 -20.84 -7.01 -5.12
C LYS A 22 -19.69 -7.74 -4.45
N LYS A 23 -19.82 -9.05 -4.22
CA LYS A 23 -18.78 -9.88 -3.59
C LYS A 23 -17.48 -9.87 -4.38
N ILE A 24 -17.57 -9.99 -5.71
CA ILE A 24 -16.40 -9.97 -6.60
C ILE A 24 -15.74 -8.60 -6.59
N LEU A 25 -16.53 -7.53 -6.66
CA LEU A 25 -16.04 -6.14 -6.62
C LEU A 25 -15.40 -5.77 -5.28
N GLU A 26 -15.83 -6.37 -4.17
CA GLU A 26 -15.23 -6.16 -2.86
C GLU A 26 -13.89 -6.92 -2.72
N ALA A 27 -13.79 -8.10 -3.32
CA ALA A 27 -12.60 -8.95 -3.28
C ALA A 27 -11.46 -8.49 -4.21
N THR A 28 -11.77 -7.68 -5.22
CA THR A 28 -10.83 -7.29 -6.30
C THR A 28 -10.54 -5.78 -6.30
N GLU A 29 -9.43 -5.36 -6.92
CA GLU A 29 -9.09 -3.92 -7.08
C GLU A 29 -9.68 -3.28 -8.35
N ILE A 30 -10.60 -3.96 -9.05
CA ILE A 30 -11.16 -3.46 -10.29
C ILE A 30 -12.31 -2.48 -10.05
N SER A 31 -12.41 -1.43 -10.87
CA SER A 31 -13.56 -0.51 -10.80
C SER A 31 -14.84 -1.18 -11.30
N LYS A 32 -16.01 -0.76 -10.78
CA LYS A 32 -17.31 -1.29 -11.23
C LYS A 32 -17.48 -1.24 -12.74
N SER A 33 -17.15 -0.10 -13.35
CA SER A 33 -17.28 0.10 -14.80
C SER A 33 -16.32 -0.76 -15.63
N GLU A 34 -15.14 -1.09 -15.08
CA GLU A 34 -14.20 -2.00 -15.75
C GLU A 34 -14.68 -3.45 -15.62
N PHE A 35 -15.14 -3.86 -14.44
CA PHE A 35 -15.70 -5.18 -14.19
C PHE A 35 -16.87 -5.49 -15.14
N PHE A 36 -17.90 -4.63 -15.16
CA PHE A 36 -19.06 -4.86 -16.03
C PHE A 36 -18.69 -4.79 -17.51
N ARG A 37 -17.66 -4.02 -17.88
CA ARG A 37 -17.16 -4.04 -19.26
C ARG A 37 -16.54 -5.39 -19.61
N LEU A 38 -15.72 -5.96 -18.74
CA LEU A 38 -15.13 -7.28 -18.97
C LEU A 38 -16.23 -8.36 -19.05
N VAL A 39 -17.27 -8.26 -18.22
CA VAL A 39 -18.45 -9.15 -18.30
C VAL A 39 -19.15 -9.01 -19.65
N LEU A 40 -19.48 -7.79 -20.07
CA LEU A 40 -20.17 -7.51 -21.35
C LEU A 40 -19.34 -7.91 -22.57
N LEU A 41 -18.01 -7.83 -22.49
CA LEU A 41 -17.10 -8.23 -23.57
C LEU A 41 -16.70 -9.70 -23.53
N ASN A 42 -17.24 -10.49 -22.59
CA ASN A 42 -16.88 -11.89 -22.35
C ASN A 42 -15.37 -12.10 -22.09
N ARG A 43 -14.75 -11.16 -21.38
CA ARG A 43 -13.32 -11.12 -21.03
C ARG A 43 -13.08 -11.28 -19.53
N VAL A 44 -13.95 -12.03 -18.86
CA VAL A 44 -13.90 -12.25 -17.40
C VAL A 44 -12.59 -12.97 -16.99
N ALA A 45 -11.96 -13.72 -17.90
CA ALA A 45 -10.64 -14.32 -17.68
C ALA A 45 -9.50 -13.30 -17.52
N GLU A 46 -9.70 -12.05 -17.94
CA GLU A 46 -8.74 -10.94 -17.78
C GLU A 46 -8.89 -10.23 -16.41
N LEU A 47 -9.79 -10.70 -15.54
CA LEU A 47 -9.94 -10.12 -14.21
C LEU A 47 -8.62 -10.19 -13.43
N PRO A 48 -8.25 -9.13 -12.70
CA PRO A 48 -7.06 -9.13 -11.89
C PRO A 48 -7.17 -10.24 -10.84
N THR A 49 -6.22 -11.17 -10.89
CA THR A 49 -6.09 -12.28 -9.93
C THR A 49 -5.60 -11.84 -8.56
N LYS A 50 -5.14 -10.59 -8.44
CA LYS A 50 -4.64 -10.04 -7.18
C LYS A 50 -5.82 -9.58 -6.32
N PRO A 51 -5.96 -10.13 -5.10
CA PRO A 51 -6.98 -9.68 -4.17
C PRO A 51 -6.74 -8.22 -3.81
N LYS A 52 -7.81 -7.55 -3.38
CA LYS A 52 -7.76 -6.18 -2.91
C LYS A 52 -6.74 -6.02 -1.79
N VAL A 53 -5.81 -5.10 -1.97
CA VAL A 53 -4.81 -4.80 -0.94
C VAL A 53 -5.56 -4.20 0.24
N THR A 54 -5.54 -4.89 1.37
CA THR A 54 -6.25 -4.47 2.58
C THR A 54 -5.70 -3.13 3.08
N ALA A 55 -6.55 -2.35 3.76
CA ALA A 55 -6.12 -1.10 4.39
C ALA A 55 -4.96 -1.34 5.37
N ASP A 56 -5.01 -2.46 6.10
CA ASP A 56 -3.96 -2.88 7.04
C ASP A 56 -2.65 -3.17 6.33
N TYR A 57 -2.68 -3.84 5.17
CA TYR A 57 -1.46 -4.05 4.39
C TYR A 57 -0.84 -2.73 3.95
N LYS A 58 -1.64 -1.75 3.50
CA LYS A 58 -1.14 -0.42 3.12
C LYS A 58 -0.52 0.32 4.31
N LYS A 59 -1.17 0.23 5.49
CA LYS A 59 -0.67 0.78 6.75
C LYS A 59 0.67 0.12 7.13
N CYS A 60 0.76 -1.20 7.10
CA CYS A 60 1.98 -1.95 7.35
C CYS A 60 3.11 -1.59 6.38
N LEU A 61 2.83 -1.55 5.07
CA LEU A 61 3.80 -1.17 4.05
C LEU A 61 4.32 0.26 4.25
N PHE A 62 3.44 1.19 4.64
CA PHE A 62 3.82 2.57 4.96
C PHE A 62 4.81 2.63 6.14
N TYR A 63 4.50 1.99 7.25
CA TYR A 63 5.39 1.98 8.42
C TYR A 63 6.69 1.22 8.15
N PHE A 64 6.64 0.13 7.39
CA PHE A 64 7.84 -0.60 6.97
C PHE A 64 8.80 0.29 6.18
N ASN A 65 8.28 1.05 5.20
CA ASN A 65 9.08 2.00 4.43
C ASN A 65 9.68 3.12 5.30
N LYS A 66 8.93 3.63 6.29
CA LYS A 66 9.44 4.62 7.24
C LYS A 66 10.56 4.07 8.12
N SER A 67 10.39 2.87 8.65
CA SER A 67 11.41 2.18 9.45
C SER A 67 12.67 1.91 8.62
N SER A 68 12.54 1.42 7.39
CA SER A 68 13.67 1.18 6.48
C SER A 68 14.50 2.46 6.21
N ASN A 69 13.81 3.58 5.94
CA ASN A 69 14.49 4.86 5.75
C ASN A 69 15.25 5.31 7.00
N ASN A 70 14.67 5.16 8.19
CA ASN A 70 15.34 5.51 9.43
C ASN A 70 16.58 4.62 9.67
N ILE A 71 16.50 3.31 9.38
CA ILE A 71 17.64 2.39 9.46
C ILE A 71 18.77 2.84 8.51
N ASN A 72 18.45 3.21 7.27
CA ASN A 72 19.44 3.73 6.33
C ASN A 72 20.11 5.01 6.84
N GLN A 73 19.36 5.89 7.50
CA GLN A 73 19.93 7.10 8.12
C GLN A 73 20.88 6.76 9.26
N ILE A 74 20.53 5.80 10.12
CA ILE A 74 21.39 5.29 11.20
C ILE A 74 22.69 4.75 10.60
N ALA A 75 22.60 3.87 9.60
CA ALA A 75 23.76 3.29 8.93
C ALA A 75 24.68 4.37 8.32
N LYS A 76 24.09 5.37 7.64
CA LYS A 76 24.85 6.50 7.09
C LYS A 76 25.58 7.28 8.18
N GLN A 77 24.92 7.56 9.32
CA GLN A 77 25.55 8.28 10.42
C GLN A 77 26.67 7.49 11.08
N LEU A 78 26.50 6.17 11.23
CA LEU A 78 27.53 5.30 11.76
C LEU A 78 28.77 5.27 10.86
N ASN A 79 28.57 5.12 9.54
CA ASN A 79 29.67 5.17 8.57
C ASN A 79 30.42 6.51 8.57
N ILE A 80 29.72 7.63 8.78
CA ILE A 80 30.37 8.95 8.89
C ILE A 80 31.17 9.05 10.18
N ALA A 81 30.64 8.53 11.29
CA ALA A 81 31.29 8.58 12.59
C ALA A 81 32.55 7.69 12.65
N GLU A 82 32.47 6.48 12.08
CA GLU A 82 33.60 5.55 11.92
C GLU A 82 34.71 6.18 11.07
N LYS A 83 34.37 6.71 9.88
CA LYS A 83 35.34 7.40 9.01
C LYS A 83 36.01 8.61 9.64
N LYS A 84 35.33 9.27 10.59
CA LYS A 84 35.88 10.41 11.32
C LYS A 84 36.70 9.98 12.54
N GLY A 85 36.71 8.70 12.91
CA GLY A 85 37.39 8.18 14.10
C GLY A 85 36.79 8.67 15.42
N VAL A 86 35.58 9.26 15.39
CA VAL A 86 34.94 9.84 16.58
C VAL A 86 33.48 9.42 16.64
N ALA A 87 33.21 8.33 17.37
CA ALA A 87 31.86 8.04 17.86
C ALA A 87 31.56 9.00 19.04
N THR A 88 31.25 10.26 18.72
CA THR A 88 30.91 11.27 19.72
C THR A 88 29.60 10.92 20.44
N GLU A 89 29.41 11.44 21.65
CA GLU A 89 28.14 11.37 22.38
C GLU A 89 26.96 11.90 21.53
N THR A 90 27.21 12.91 20.69
CA THR A 90 26.23 13.44 19.74
C THR A 90 25.78 12.39 18.72
N THR A 91 26.70 11.58 18.21
CA THR A 91 26.41 10.48 17.29
C THR A 91 25.55 9.42 17.99
N TYR A 92 25.93 9.04 19.22
CA TYR A 92 25.16 8.09 20.02
C TYR A 92 23.71 8.56 20.26
N LYS A 93 23.51 9.81 20.69
CA LYS A 93 22.18 10.40 20.88
C LYS A 93 21.34 10.39 19.60
N ARG A 94 21.94 10.67 18.44
CA ARG A 94 21.24 10.63 17.15
C ARG A 94 20.81 9.22 16.77
N LEU A 95 21.69 8.23 16.93
CA LEU A 95 21.37 6.83 16.66
C LEU A 95 20.25 6.32 17.60
N MET A 96 20.34 6.65 18.89
CA MET A 96 19.32 6.29 19.88
C MET A 96 17.95 6.90 19.55
N ASN A 97 17.89 8.18 19.20
CA ASN A 97 16.63 8.83 18.80
C ASN A 97 16.03 8.19 17.55
N ALA A 98 16.85 7.79 16.58
CA ALA A 98 16.37 7.10 15.39
C ALA A 98 15.83 5.68 15.70
N LEU A 99 16.46 4.96 16.62
CA LEU A 99 15.96 3.66 17.12
C LEU A 99 14.62 3.81 17.85
N ILE A 100 14.49 4.82 18.71
CA ILE A 100 13.22 5.15 19.38
C ILE A 100 12.14 5.45 18.34
N SER A 101 12.45 6.25 17.31
CA SER A 101 11.51 6.56 16.23
C SER A 101 11.02 5.30 15.48
N ILE A 102 11.91 4.35 15.20
CA ILE A 102 11.54 3.05 14.62
C ILE A 102 10.61 2.29 15.56
N SER A 103 10.97 2.16 16.84
CA SER A 103 10.17 1.46 17.86
C SER A 103 8.76 2.06 17.98
N THR A 104 8.65 3.39 18.14
CA THR A 104 7.36 4.09 18.21
C THR A 104 6.53 3.90 16.95
N SER A 105 7.14 3.94 15.76
CA SER A 105 6.43 3.75 14.49
C SER A 105 5.88 2.33 14.36
N LEU A 106 6.65 1.32 14.79
CA LEU A 106 6.21 -0.08 14.77
C LEU A 106 5.13 -0.36 15.81
N SER A 107 5.29 0.13 17.05
CA SER A 107 4.26 -0.02 18.09
C SER A 107 2.96 0.72 17.75
N GLY A 108 3.03 1.86 17.06
CA GLY A 108 1.85 2.59 16.57
C GLY A 108 1.13 1.87 15.41
N ALA A 109 1.83 1.03 14.65
CA ALA A 109 1.22 0.22 13.59
C ALA A 109 0.35 -0.92 14.14
N LEU A 110 0.69 -1.43 15.34
CA LEU A 110 0.01 -2.52 16.04
C LEU A 110 -1.21 -2.08 16.87
N LYS A 111 -1.44 -0.77 16.99
CA LYS A 111 -2.63 -0.17 17.61
C LYS A 111 -3.63 0.29 16.54
#